data_AF-A0A7V0U552-F1
#
_entry.id   AF-A0A7V0U552-F1
#
_cell.length_a   1.000
_cell.length_b   1.000
_cell.length_c   1.000
_cell.angle_alpha   90.00
_cell.angle_beta   90.00
_cell.angle_gamma   90.00
#
_symmetry.space_group_name_H-M   'P 1'
#
loop_
_entity.id
_entity.type
_entity.pdbx_description
1 polymer ?
#
loop_
_entity_poly.entity_id
_entity_poly.type
_entity_poly.pdbx_seq_one_letter_code
_entity_poly.pdbx_strand_id
1 'polypeptide(L)'
;MMGRFLLRRASYLILTLILTSVLIFSITQFLPGDVARILLPRDASEQALAAKRAELGLDRSPPVQYFSWARGFVSGDWGRSYAWDIPVRPRVLEALINSLMLAAVALALA
;
A
#
# COMPACT_ATOMS: atom_id res chain seq x y z
N MET A 1 19.00 -13.58 25.88
CA MET A 1 19.85 -13.25 24.71
C MET A 1 19.08 -13.28 23.39
N MET A 2 18.17 -14.24 23.13
CA MET A 2 17.41 -14.31 21.88
C MET A 2 16.32 -13.22 21.71
N GLY A 3 15.58 -12.89 22.77
CA GLY A 3 14.50 -11.88 22.71
C GLY A 3 14.98 -10.48 22.31
N ARG A 4 16.18 -10.08 22.77
CA ARG A 4 16.78 -8.79 22.41
C ARG A 4 17.22 -8.74 20.93
N PHE A 5 17.67 -9.88 20.39
CA PHE A 5 17.99 -10.00 18.96
C PHE A 5 16.73 -9.92 18.09
N LEU A 6 15.69 -10.67 18.45
CA LEU A 6 14.41 -10.64 17.74
C LEU A 6 13.77 -9.25 17.77
N LEU A 7 13.77 -8.59 18.93
CA LEU A 7 13.25 -7.24 19.07
C LEU A 7 14.01 -6.23 18.20
N ARG A 8 15.35 -6.29 18.20
CA ARG A 8 16.18 -5.42 17.36
C ARG A 8 15.94 -5.66 15.87
N ARG A 9 15.73 -6.90 15.46
CA ARG A 9 15.42 -7.24 14.07
C ARG A 9 14.02 -6.77 13.67
N ALA A 10 13.03 -6.96 14.54
CA ALA A 10 11.67 -6.47 14.33
C ALA A 10 11.63 -4.93 14.23
N SER A 11 12.41 -4.21 15.06
CA SER A 11 12.48 -2.75 14.97
C SER A 11 13.08 -2.27 13.65
N TYR A 12 14.10 -2.94 13.12
CA TYR A 12 14.64 -2.61 11.79
C TYR A 12 13.61 -2.87 10.69
N LEU A 13 12.90 -4.01 10.75
CA LEU A 13 11.86 -4.33 9.77
C LEU A 13 10.72 -3.30 9.79
N ILE A 14 10.24 -2.92 10.98
CA ILE A 14 9.20 -1.88 11.13
C ILE A 14 9.70 -0.54 10.59
N LEU A 15 10.93 -0.14 10.94
CA LEU A 15 11.51 1.11 10.46
C LEU A 15 11.64 1.12 8.93
N THR A 16 12.13 0.03 8.34
CA THR A 16 12.21 -0.13 6.88
C THR A 16 10.84 -0.02 6.25
N LEU A 17 9.81 -0.71 6.77
CA LEU A 17 8.45 -0.62 6.25
C LEU A 17 7.90 0.80 6.32
N ILE A 18 8.09 1.50 7.43
CA ILE A 18 7.65 2.90 7.59
C ILE A 18 8.35 3.79 6.57
N LEU A 19 9.68 3.76 6.51
CA LEU A 19 10.47 4.59 5.59
C LEU A 19 10.11 4.31 4.13
N THR A 20 10.04 3.04 3.75
CA THR A 20 9.65 2.64 2.39
C THR A 20 8.21 3.05 2.07
N SER A 21 7.27 2.92 3.02
CA SER A 21 5.89 3.34 2.80
C SER A 21 5.76 4.86 2.59
N VAL A 22 6.45 5.66 3.40
CA VAL A 22 6.47 7.13 3.26
C VAL A 22 7.13 7.49 1.94
N LEU A 23 8.27 6.87 1.60
CA LEU A 23 8.98 7.13 0.36
C LEU A 23 8.10 6.83 -0.87
N ILE A 24 7.47 5.66 -0.93
CA ILE A 24 6.58 5.28 -2.03
C ILE A 24 5.39 6.25 -2.09
N PHE A 25 4.75 6.56 -0.95
CA PHE A 25 3.64 7.49 -0.91
C PHE A 25 4.06 8.88 -1.44
N SER A 26 5.18 9.42 -0.96
CA SER A 26 5.71 10.70 -1.42
C SER A 26 5.97 10.68 -2.93
N ILE A 27 6.63 9.65 -3.46
CA ILE A 27 6.86 9.52 -4.91
C ILE A 27 5.52 9.52 -5.66
N THR A 28 4.52 8.76 -5.21
CA THR A 28 3.21 8.71 -5.87
C THR A 28 2.46 10.04 -5.86
N GLN A 29 2.65 10.89 -4.85
CA GLN A 29 2.07 12.23 -4.82
C GLN A 29 2.71 13.19 -5.83
N PHE A 30 3.96 12.94 -6.23
CA PHE A 30 4.65 13.73 -7.27
C PHE A 30 4.42 13.19 -8.68
N LEU A 31 3.87 11.97 -8.83
CA LEU A 31 3.59 11.42 -10.14
C LEU A 31 2.51 12.26 -10.83
N PRO A 32 2.74 12.70 -12.09
CA PRO A 32 1.70 13.37 -12.86
C PRO A 32 0.60 12.37 -13.20
N GLY A 33 -0.56 12.50 -12.54
CA GLY A 33 -1.70 11.63 -12.78
C GLY A 33 -2.76 11.81 -11.72
N ASP A 34 -4.02 11.90 -12.14
CA ASP A 34 -5.16 11.92 -11.24
C ASP A 34 -5.85 10.56 -11.27
N VAL A 35 -5.80 9.85 -10.14
CA VAL A 35 -6.43 8.54 -9.97
C VAL A 35 -7.93 8.60 -10.32
N ALA A 36 -8.63 9.69 -9.99
CA ALA A 36 -10.04 9.85 -10.35
C ALA A 36 -10.25 9.93 -11.87
N ARG A 37 -9.34 10.57 -12.62
CA ARG A 37 -9.37 10.62 -14.11
C ARG A 37 -9.04 9.27 -14.75
N ILE A 38 -8.24 8.43 -14.08
CA ILE A 38 -7.90 7.09 -14.57
C ILE A 38 -9.09 6.13 -14.40
N LEU A 39 -9.83 6.28 -13.30
CA LEU A 39 -10.94 5.40 -12.95
C LEU A 39 -12.24 5.75 -13.67
N LEU A 40 -12.42 7.02 -14.08
CA LEU A 40 -13.63 7.46 -14.78
C LEU A 40 -13.46 7.37 -16.30
N PRO A 41 -14.58 7.22 -17.05
CA PRO A 41 -14.60 7.41 -18.50
C PRO A 41 -13.97 8.75 -18.90
N ARG A 42 -13.32 8.81 -20.07
CA ARG A 42 -12.61 10.01 -20.54
C ARG A 42 -13.50 11.24 -20.68
N ASP A 43 -14.79 11.04 -20.88
CA ASP A 43 -15.85 12.03 -21.04
C ASP A 43 -16.59 12.36 -19.73
N ALA A 44 -16.12 11.84 -18.59
CA ALA A 44 -16.73 12.15 -17.30
C ALA A 44 -16.71 13.65 -16.99
N SER A 45 -17.83 14.16 -16.47
CA SER A 45 -17.97 15.57 -16.11
C SER A 45 -17.03 15.95 -14.96
N GLU A 46 -16.65 17.23 -14.88
CA GLU A 46 -15.84 17.75 -13.78
C GLU A 46 -16.53 17.57 -12.41
N GLN A 47 -17.87 17.53 -12.36
CA GLN A 47 -18.62 17.17 -11.16
C GLN A 47 -18.40 15.71 -10.75
N ALA A 48 -18.43 14.77 -11.70
CA ALA A 48 -18.16 13.35 -11.43
C ALA A 48 -16.72 13.15 -10.95
N LEU A 49 -15.77 13.88 -11.54
CA LEU A 49 -14.36 13.89 -11.10
C LEU A 49 -14.19 14.40 -9.67
N ALA A 50 -14.80 15.54 -9.33
CA ALA A 50 -14.75 16.10 -7.99
C ALA A 50 -15.39 15.15 -6.95
N ALA A 51 -16.54 14.55 -7.29
CA ALA A 51 -17.19 13.55 -6.44
C ALA A 51 -16.29 12.32 -6.24
N LYS A 52 -15.63 11.83 -7.29
CA LYS A 52 -14.74 10.67 -7.18
C LYS A 52 -13.47 10.97 -6.38
N ARG A 53 -12.92 12.18 -6.51
CA ARG A 53 -11.79 12.62 -5.65
C ARG A 53 -12.19 12.65 -4.18
N ALA A 54 -13.36 13.18 -3.86
CA ALA A 54 -13.88 13.22 -2.49
C ALA A 54 -14.15 11.80 -1.93
N GLU A 55 -14.72 10.91 -2.75
CA GLU A 55 -14.94 9.50 -2.39
C GLU A 55 -13.63 8.78 -2.05
N LEU A 56 -12.58 9.01 -2.85
CA LEU A 56 -11.26 8.43 -2.66
C LEU A 56 -10.38 9.20 -1.65
N GLY A 57 -10.87 10.33 -1.13
CA GLY A 57 -10.13 11.23 -0.22
C GLY A 57 -8.94 11.93 -0.86
N LEU A 58 -8.87 12.00 -2.20
CA LEU A 58 -7.79 12.65 -2.97
C LEU A 58 -7.83 14.19 -2.87
N ASP A 59 -8.95 14.74 -2.39
CA ASP A 59 -9.15 16.16 -2.10
C ASP A 59 -8.57 16.61 -0.76
N ARG A 60 -8.13 15.66 0.08
CA ARG A 60 -7.56 15.94 1.42
C ARG A 60 -6.08 16.25 1.35
N SER A 61 -5.54 16.89 2.39
CA SER A 61 -4.09 17.11 2.47
C SER A 61 -3.28 15.78 2.46
N PRO A 62 -2.08 15.75 1.85
CA PRO A 62 -1.30 14.51 1.73
C PRO A 62 -1.03 13.77 3.05
N PRO A 63 -0.74 14.44 4.19
CA PRO A 63 -0.59 13.75 5.46
C PRO A 63 -1.85 13.00 5.89
N VAL A 64 -3.03 13.61 5.69
CA VAL A 64 -4.32 12.98 6.03
C VAL A 64 -4.57 11.74 5.17
N GLN A 65 -4.26 11.83 3.87
CA GLN A 65 -4.35 10.68 2.96
C GLN A 65 -3.44 9.53 3.41
N TYR A 66 -2.16 9.82 3.72
CA TYR A 66 -1.20 8.81 4.20
C TYR A 66 -1.68 8.13 5.48
N PHE A 67 -2.09 8.90 6.50
CA PHE A 67 -2.54 8.32 7.77
C PHE A 67 -3.84 7.54 7.62
N SER A 68 -4.76 7.98 6.77
CA SER A 68 -5.99 7.22 6.47
C SER A 68 -5.65 5.86 5.84
N TRP A 69 -4.78 5.85 4.84
CA TRP A 69 -4.30 4.63 4.19
C TRP A 69 -3.55 3.72 5.17
N ALA A 70 -2.59 4.26 5.92
CA ALA A 70 -1.78 3.50 6.87
C ALA A 70 -2.64 2.86 7.97
N ARG A 71 -3.64 3.59 8.48
CA ARG A 71 -4.59 3.07 9.47
C ARG A 71 -5.40 1.91 8.90
N GLY A 72 -5.94 2.07 7.68
CA GLY A 72 -6.63 0.99 6.97
C GLY A 72 -5.74 -0.26 6.86
N PHE A 73 -4.51 -0.08 6.39
CA PHE A 73 -3.54 -1.16 6.21
C PHE A 73 -3.29 -1.95 7.50
N VAL A 74 -3.01 -1.24 8.61
CA VAL A 74 -2.76 -1.86 9.92
C VAL A 74 -4.01 -2.53 10.48
N SER A 75 -5.21 -2.02 10.17
CA SER A 75 -6.48 -2.66 10.55
C SER A 75 -6.87 -3.87 9.68
N GLY A 76 -6.09 -4.18 8.64
CA GLY A 76 -6.33 -5.31 7.74
C GLY A 76 -7.11 -4.97 6.47
N ASP A 77 -7.45 -3.70 6.27
CA ASP A 77 -7.99 -3.16 5.03
C ASP A 77 -6.86 -2.58 4.16
N TRP A 78 -6.35 -3.38 3.23
CA TRP A 78 -5.23 -2.98 2.38
C TRP A 78 -5.70 -2.24 1.13
N GLY A 79 -7.02 -1.99 1.00
CA GLY A 79 -7.63 -1.33 -0.13
C GLY A 79 -7.66 -2.17 -1.40
N ARG A 80 -7.94 -1.47 -2.51
CA ARG A 80 -8.01 -2.02 -3.87
C ARG A 80 -6.94 -1.37 -4.74
N SER A 81 -6.42 -2.13 -5.70
CA SER A 81 -5.59 -1.59 -6.76
C SER A 81 -6.46 -0.81 -7.73
N TYR A 82 -6.23 0.49 -7.88
CA TYR A 82 -6.98 1.31 -8.84
C TYR A 82 -6.65 0.99 -10.30
N ALA A 83 -5.45 0.45 -10.59
CA ALA A 83 -5.05 0.09 -11.94
C ALA A 83 -5.78 -1.16 -12.46
N TRP A 84 -6.09 -2.10 -11.55
CA TRP A 84 -6.63 -3.43 -11.90
C TRP A 84 -8.00 -3.70 -11.30
N ASP A 85 -8.53 -2.77 -10.51
CA ASP A 85 -9.75 -2.89 -9.70
C ASP A 85 -9.90 -4.23 -8.96
N ILE A 86 -8.85 -4.62 -8.24
CA ILE A 86 -8.83 -5.85 -7.42
C ILE A 86 -8.35 -5.59 -5.99
N PRO A 87 -8.81 -6.38 -5.00
CA PRO A 87 -8.30 -6.28 -3.63
C PRO A 87 -6.79 -6.55 -3.54
N VAL A 88 -6.06 -5.73 -2.78
CA VAL A 88 -4.59 -5.84 -2.64
C VAL A 88 -4.18 -7.01 -1.76
N ARG A 89 -4.90 -7.21 -0.65
CA ARG A 89 -4.59 -8.22 0.37
C ARG A 89 -4.35 -9.64 -0.16
N PRO A 90 -5.27 -10.26 -0.93
CA PRO A 90 -5.07 -11.63 -1.41
C PRO A 90 -3.83 -11.76 -2.29
N ARG A 91 -3.54 -10.77 -3.14
CA ARG A 91 -2.38 -10.77 -4.05
C ARG A 91 -1.06 -10.73 -3.30
N VAL A 92 -0.96 -9.88 -2.29
CA VAL A 92 0.25 -9.77 -1.47
C VAL A 92 0.43 -11.02 -0.59
N LEU A 93 -0.64 -11.58 -0.04
CA LEU A 93 -0.57 -12.82 0.73
C LEU A 93 -0.11 -14.01 -0.12
N GLU A 94 -0.62 -14.12 -1.35
CA GLU A 94 -0.18 -15.14 -2.31
C GLU A 94 1.33 -15.03 -2.58
N ALA A 95 1.82 -13.82 -2.88
CA ALA A 95 3.25 -13.58 -3.10
C ALA A 95 4.11 -13.88 -1.86
N LEU A 96 3.60 -13.56 -0.67
CA LEU A 96 4.26 -13.85 0.60
C LEU A 96 4.36 -15.36 0.83
N ILE A 97 3.28 -16.12 0.60
CA ILE A 97 3.26 -17.58 0.74
C ILE A 97 4.26 -18.21 -0.23
N ASN A 98 4.26 -17.78 -1.50
CA ASN A 98 5.22 -18.28 -2.50
C ASN A 98 6.67 -18.03 -2.06
N SER A 99 6.96 -16.83 -1.53
CA SER A 99 8.29 -16.48 -1.03
C SER A 99 8.69 -17.30 0.19
N LEU A 100 7.75 -17.56 1.10
CA LEU A 100 7.97 -18.41 2.28
C LEU A 100 8.23 -19.88 1.88
N MET A 101 7.50 -20.40 0.89
CA MET A 101 7.72 -21.74 0.36
C MET A 101 9.11 -21.87 -0.25
N LEU A 102 9.52 -20.91 -1.09
CA LEU A 102 10.87 -20.89 -1.67
C LEU A 102 11.96 -20.82 -0.58
N ALA A 103 11.78 -19.95 0.43
CA ALA A 103 12.71 -19.86 1.54
C ALA A 103 12.79 -21.16 2.35
N ALA A 104 11.66 -21.83 2.58
CA ALA A 104 11.60 -23.10 3.29
C ALA A 104 12.33 -24.22 2.53
N VAL A 105 12.12 -24.32 1.21
CA VAL A 105 12.82 -25.31 0.36
C VAL A 105 14.32 -25.01 0.35
N ALA A 106 14.72 -23.75 0.17
CA ALA A 106 16.14 -23.37 0.19
C ALA A 106 16.81 -23.71 1.52
N LEU A 107 16.12 -23.49 2.65
CA LEU A 107 16.63 -23.84 3.98
C LEU A 107 16.70 -25.35 4.21
N ALA A 108 15.77 -26.12 3.65
CA ALA A 108 15.77 -27.58 3.77
C ALA A 108 16.88 -28.26 2.95
N LEU A 109 17.35 -27.59 1.89
CA LEU A 109 18.44 -28.07 1.04
C LEU A 109 19.84 -27.56 1.47
N ALA A 110 19.89 -26.55 2.34
CA ALA A 110 21.13 -25.96 2.86
C ALA A 110 21.70 -26.74 4.05
#